data_AF-A0A956PGR7-F1
#
_entry.id   AF-A0A956PGR7-F1
#
_cell.length_a   1.000
_cell.length_b   1.000
_cell.length_c   1.000
_cell.angle_alpha   90.00
_cell.angle_beta   90.00
_cell.angle_gamma   90.00
#
_symmetry.space_group_name_H-M   'P 1'
#
loop_
_entity.id
_entity.type
_entity.pdbx_description
1 polymer ?
#
loop_
_entity_poly.entity_id
_entity_poly.type
_entity_poly.pdbx_seq_one_letter_code
_entity_poly.pdbx_strand_id
1 'polypeptide(L)'
;MMKRTGKTILLLLLALGLQAAAQEEVVTYLNASEPVISDMQSNIRGFLNEVQPLRQKKDIAGVKKVADKYILVWDEQLDRMAQIVPPPQAQTHYNALKRLLELQRESNQIMSETLAQRLALLMEIQKMKDNGAPEDEIQEFLATNSPDKQSLLERATAVSSETKMADQTLKAEHKKLRAMVSEEPETTPDESGGETKEER
;
A
#
# COMPACT_ATOMS: atom_id res chain seq x y z
N MET A 1 -51.46 -14.52 22.76
CA MET A 1 -49.98 -14.36 22.79
C MET A 1 -49.33 -14.55 21.40
N MET A 2 -50.04 -14.26 20.28
CA MET A 2 -49.59 -14.59 18.91
C MET A 2 -49.02 -13.40 18.09
N LYS A 3 -49.00 -12.17 18.63
CA LYS A 3 -48.50 -10.97 17.92
C LYS A 3 -46.98 -10.73 18.06
N ARG A 4 -46.29 -11.47 18.92
CA ARG A 4 -44.84 -11.31 19.16
C ARG A 4 -43.98 -12.13 18.19
N THR A 5 -44.37 -13.36 17.88
CA THR A 5 -43.61 -14.30 17.03
C THR A 5 -43.43 -13.81 15.59
N GLY A 6 -44.45 -13.20 14.98
CA GLY A 6 -44.33 -12.64 13.62
C GLY A 6 -43.40 -11.43 13.52
N LYS A 7 -43.28 -10.64 14.60
CA LYS A 7 -42.33 -9.50 14.64
C LYS A 7 -40.89 -9.99 14.79
N THR A 8 -40.64 -11.05 15.56
CA THR A 8 -39.28 -11.60 15.74
C THR A 8 -38.75 -12.23 14.45
N ILE A 9 -39.59 -12.98 13.73
CA ILE A 9 -39.22 -13.61 12.45
C ILE A 9 -38.91 -12.54 11.39
N LEU A 10 -39.72 -11.48 11.31
CA LEU A 10 -39.48 -10.38 10.38
C LEU A 10 -38.18 -9.62 10.69
N LEU A 11 -37.87 -9.39 11.98
CA LEU A 11 -36.61 -8.76 12.39
C LEU A 11 -35.39 -9.63 12.10
N LEU A 12 -35.51 -10.95 12.26
CA LEU A 12 -34.47 -11.91 11.91
C LEU A 12 -34.21 -11.94 10.40
N LEU A 13 -35.25 -11.97 9.58
CA LEU A 13 -35.12 -11.93 8.12
C LEU A 13 -34.52 -10.60 7.62
N LEU A 14 -34.90 -9.48 8.24
CA LEU A 14 -34.29 -8.17 7.95
C LEU A 14 -32.80 -8.14 8.33
N ALA A 15 -32.44 -8.70 9.49
CA ALA A 15 -31.04 -8.78 9.92
C ALA A 15 -30.19 -9.67 8.99
N LEU A 16 -30.72 -10.82 8.57
CA LEU A 16 -30.05 -11.72 7.61
C LEU A 16 -29.89 -11.06 6.24
N GLY A 17 -30.90 -10.32 5.75
CA GLY A 17 -30.79 -9.58 4.49
C GLY A 17 -29.76 -8.44 4.54
N LEU A 18 -29.65 -7.75 5.67
CA LEU A 18 -28.63 -6.71 5.90
C LEU A 18 -27.21 -7.31 5.95
N GLN A 19 -27.04 -8.48 6.57
CA GLN A 19 -25.75 -9.16 6.66
C GLN A 19 -25.29 -9.69 5.29
N ALA A 20 -26.20 -10.26 4.50
CA ALA A 20 -25.90 -10.71 3.14
C ALA A 20 -25.47 -9.54 2.22
N ALA A 21 -26.17 -8.41 2.27
CA ALA A 21 -25.81 -7.22 1.51
C ALA A 21 -24.42 -6.68 1.92
N ALA A 22 -24.11 -6.65 3.22
CA ALA A 22 -22.80 -6.23 3.71
C ALA A 22 -21.66 -7.18 3.28
N GLN A 23 -21.91 -8.49 3.20
CA GLN A 23 -20.94 -9.45 2.68
C GLN A 23 -20.68 -9.24 1.18
N GLU A 24 -21.74 -9.03 0.38
CA GLU A 24 -21.62 -8.79 -1.06
C GLU A 24 -20.82 -7.51 -1.37
N GLU A 25 -21.05 -6.43 -0.62
CA GLU A 25 -20.28 -5.19 -0.73
C GLU A 25 -18.78 -5.42 -0.41
N VAL A 26 -18.47 -6.22 0.62
CA VAL A 26 -17.08 -6.55 0.97
C VAL A 26 -16.43 -7.42 -0.10
N VAL A 27 -17.14 -8.40 -0.68
CA VAL A 27 -16.62 -9.22 -1.80
C VAL A 27 -16.31 -8.32 -3.01
N THR A 28 -17.24 -7.43 -3.37
CA THR A 28 -17.07 -6.49 -4.49
C THR A 28 -15.83 -5.62 -4.27
N TYR A 29 -15.65 -5.11 -3.06
CA TYR A 29 -14.47 -4.34 -2.68
C TYR A 29 -13.17 -5.13 -2.76
N LEU A 30 -13.14 -6.37 -2.23
CA LEU A 30 -11.94 -7.21 -2.28
C LEU A 30 -11.54 -7.53 -3.73
N ASN A 31 -12.52 -7.86 -4.58
CA ASN A 31 -12.29 -8.10 -6.00
C ASN A 31 -11.71 -6.88 -6.74
N ALA A 32 -12.06 -5.66 -6.32
CA ALA A 32 -11.53 -4.43 -6.88
C ALA A 32 -10.14 -4.06 -6.33
N SER A 33 -9.89 -4.30 -5.03
CA SER A 33 -8.67 -3.86 -4.35
C SER A 33 -7.49 -4.84 -4.45
N GLU A 34 -7.74 -6.14 -4.58
CA GLU A 34 -6.68 -7.15 -4.70
C GLU A 34 -5.78 -7.00 -5.94
N PRO A 35 -6.33 -6.67 -7.14
CA PRO A 35 -5.49 -6.32 -8.28
C PRO A 35 -4.53 -5.16 -7.99
N VAL A 36 -4.98 -4.14 -7.24
CA VAL A 36 -4.14 -3.00 -6.85
C VAL A 36 -2.98 -3.45 -5.96
N ILE A 37 -3.23 -4.34 -5.00
CA ILE A 37 -2.18 -4.91 -4.13
C ILE A 37 -1.17 -5.73 -4.95
N SER A 38 -1.66 -6.57 -5.86
CA SER A 38 -0.81 -7.39 -6.75
C SER A 38 0.07 -6.50 -7.63
N ASP A 39 -0.51 -5.49 -8.25
CA ASP A 39 0.22 -4.52 -9.08
C ASP A 39 1.24 -3.76 -8.25
N MET A 40 0.91 -3.32 -7.02
CA MET A 40 1.86 -2.65 -6.13
C MET A 40 3.10 -3.52 -5.88
N GLN A 41 2.91 -4.80 -5.54
CA GLN A 41 4.02 -5.74 -5.32
C GLN A 41 4.82 -6.01 -6.59
N SER A 42 4.16 -6.03 -7.75
CA SER A 42 4.81 -6.14 -9.06
C SER A 42 5.68 -4.91 -9.36
N ASN A 43 5.13 -3.72 -9.12
CA ASN A 43 5.81 -2.45 -9.33
C ASN A 43 7.03 -2.29 -8.43
N ILE A 44 6.94 -2.66 -7.14
CA ILE A 44 8.10 -2.67 -6.23
C ILE A 44 9.22 -3.55 -6.81
N ARG A 45 8.89 -4.76 -7.25
CA ARG A 45 9.89 -5.68 -7.85
C ARG A 45 10.48 -5.10 -9.13
N GLY A 46 9.65 -4.54 -10.02
CA GLY A 46 10.09 -3.90 -11.25
C GLY A 46 11.06 -2.74 -10.97
N PHE A 47 10.73 -1.88 -10.00
CA PHE A 47 11.56 -0.75 -9.61
C PHE A 47 12.94 -1.23 -9.14
N LEU A 48 12.97 -2.21 -8.24
CA LEU A 48 14.22 -2.76 -7.73
C LEU A 48 15.08 -3.38 -8.85
N ASN A 49 14.46 -4.10 -9.77
CA ASN A 49 15.14 -4.73 -10.91
C ASN A 49 15.74 -3.69 -11.88
N GLU A 50 15.06 -2.56 -12.10
CA GLU A 50 15.58 -1.48 -12.95
C GLU A 50 16.67 -0.67 -12.24
N VAL A 51 16.54 -0.39 -10.95
CA VAL A 51 17.50 0.41 -10.19
C VAL A 51 18.79 -0.33 -9.89
N GLN A 52 18.73 -1.63 -9.57
CA GLN A 52 19.89 -2.41 -9.15
C GLN A 52 21.10 -2.33 -10.10
N PRO A 53 20.97 -2.61 -11.42
CA PRO A 53 22.11 -2.53 -12.34
C PRO A 53 22.63 -1.11 -12.51
N LEU A 54 21.77 -0.09 -12.43
CA LEU A 54 22.16 1.32 -12.54
C LEU A 54 22.99 1.74 -11.32
N ARG A 55 22.60 1.29 -10.13
CA ARG A 55 23.40 1.50 -8.91
C ARG A 55 24.77 0.84 -8.99
N GLN A 56 24.87 -0.37 -9.53
CA GLN A 56 26.15 -1.06 -9.73
C GLN A 56 27.06 -0.30 -10.69
N LYS A 57 26.49 0.30 -11.74
CA LYS A 57 27.20 1.16 -12.69
C LYS A 57 27.46 2.58 -12.17
N LYS A 58 26.98 2.92 -10.97
CA LYS A 58 26.98 4.28 -10.39
C LYS A 58 26.32 5.32 -11.31
N ASP A 59 25.34 4.89 -12.11
CA ASP A 59 24.61 5.75 -13.02
C ASP A 59 23.50 6.52 -12.28
N ILE A 60 23.87 7.66 -11.71
CA ILE A 60 22.97 8.53 -10.93
C ILE A 60 21.81 9.04 -11.79
N ALA A 61 22.08 9.44 -13.04
CA ALA A 61 21.08 9.94 -13.97
C ALA A 61 20.07 8.85 -14.35
N GLY A 62 20.56 7.64 -14.62
CA GLY A 62 19.73 6.47 -14.84
C GLY A 62 18.82 6.16 -13.65
N VAL A 63 19.36 6.10 -12.42
CA VAL A 63 18.56 5.84 -11.21
C VAL A 63 17.48 6.91 -11.03
N LYS A 64 17.81 8.19 -11.27
CA LYS A 64 16.83 9.28 -11.20
C LYS A 64 15.70 9.08 -12.21
N LYS A 65 16.03 8.75 -13.46
CA LYS A 65 15.05 8.51 -14.52
C LYS A 65 14.09 7.36 -14.16
N VAL A 66 14.60 6.30 -13.55
CA VAL A 66 13.75 5.20 -13.06
C VAL A 66 12.88 5.67 -11.90
N ALA A 67 13.41 6.45 -10.95
CA ALA A 67 12.59 7.02 -9.87
C ALA A 67 11.46 7.91 -10.42
N ASP A 68 11.74 8.80 -11.38
CA ASP A 68 10.74 9.64 -12.06
C ASP A 68 9.66 8.81 -12.75
N LYS A 69 10.06 7.76 -13.48
CA LYS A 69 9.13 6.82 -14.11
C LYS A 69 8.19 6.19 -13.07
N TYR A 70 8.73 5.73 -11.94
CA TYR A 70 7.92 5.04 -10.95
C TYR A 70 7.00 5.97 -10.16
N ILE A 71 7.35 7.27 -10.00
CA ILE A 71 6.40 8.27 -9.46
C ILE A 71 5.11 8.29 -10.28
N LEU A 72 5.22 8.29 -11.62
CA LEU A 72 4.06 8.26 -12.52
C LEU A 72 3.27 6.95 -12.40
N VAL A 73 3.97 5.81 -12.28
CA VAL A 73 3.32 4.50 -12.06
C VAL A 73 2.52 4.50 -10.75
N TRP A 74 3.03 5.10 -9.68
CA TRP A 74 2.30 5.22 -8.42
C TRP A 74 1.11 6.18 -8.53
N ASP A 75 1.26 7.29 -9.26
CA ASP A 75 0.14 8.21 -9.54
C ASP A 75 -1.00 7.48 -10.27
N GLU A 76 -0.70 6.70 -11.30
CA GLU A 76 -1.70 5.89 -12.00
C GLU A 76 -2.39 4.87 -11.08
N GLN A 77 -1.66 4.26 -10.14
CA GLN A 77 -2.27 3.34 -9.17
C GLN A 77 -3.16 4.06 -8.16
N LEU A 78 -2.76 5.25 -7.72
CA LEU A 78 -3.58 6.08 -6.83
C LEU A 78 -4.88 6.51 -7.53
N ASP A 79 -4.83 6.83 -8.82
CA ASP A 79 -6.02 7.12 -9.62
C ASP A 79 -6.94 5.91 -9.74
N ARG A 80 -6.39 4.71 -9.97
CA ARG A 80 -7.19 3.46 -9.94
C ARG A 80 -7.80 3.21 -8.56
N MET A 81 -7.04 3.43 -7.49
CA MET A 81 -7.51 3.27 -6.13
C MET A 81 -8.66 4.22 -5.81
N ALA A 82 -8.60 5.47 -6.29
CA ALA A 82 -9.65 6.47 -6.09
C ALA A 82 -11.00 6.11 -6.75
N GLN A 83 -11.01 5.20 -7.72
CA GLN A 83 -12.23 4.69 -8.35
C GLN A 83 -12.93 3.60 -7.51
N ILE A 84 -12.27 3.07 -6.48
CA ILE A 84 -12.82 2.05 -5.59
C ILE A 84 -13.59 2.73 -4.47
N VAL A 85 -14.88 2.40 -4.33
CA VAL A 85 -15.70 2.85 -3.21
C VAL A 85 -15.66 1.78 -2.12
N PRO A 86 -15.04 2.04 -0.96
CA PRO A 86 -15.01 1.07 0.13
C PRO A 86 -16.36 1.05 0.87
N PRO A 87 -16.90 -0.14 1.21
CA PRO A 87 -17.96 -0.21 2.21
C PRO A 87 -17.41 0.14 3.61
N PRO A 88 -18.28 0.50 4.58
CA PRO A 88 -17.84 0.92 5.91
C PRO A 88 -16.90 -0.07 6.61
N GLN A 89 -17.12 -1.37 6.41
CA GLN A 89 -16.34 -2.46 6.99
C GLN A 89 -14.90 -2.49 6.46
N ALA A 90 -14.68 -1.99 5.25
CA ALA A 90 -13.40 -2.01 4.54
C ALA A 90 -12.66 -0.66 4.52
N GLN A 91 -13.23 0.39 5.12
CA GLN A 91 -12.65 1.74 5.08
C GLN A 91 -11.21 1.78 5.60
N THR A 92 -10.91 1.05 6.68
CA THR A 92 -9.55 1.00 7.24
C THR A 92 -8.57 0.31 6.31
N HIS A 93 -8.97 -0.80 5.67
CA HIS A 93 -8.15 -1.49 4.67
C HIS A 93 -7.88 -0.58 3.45
N TYR A 94 -8.92 0.11 2.97
CA TYR A 94 -8.80 1.06 1.87
C TYR A 94 -7.81 2.19 2.20
N ASN A 95 -7.95 2.81 3.37
CA ASN A 95 -7.06 3.89 3.80
C ASN A 95 -5.61 3.41 3.93
N ALA A 96 -5.39 2.22 4.49
CA ALA A 96 -4.06 1.64 4.62
C ALA A 96 -3.42 1.34 3.26
N LEU A 97 -4.18 0.77 2.31
CA LEU A 97 -3.69 0.50 0.96
C LEU A 97 -3.37 1.79 0.21
N LYS A 98 -4.27 2.78 0.26
CA LYS A 98 -4.04 4.09 -0.35
C LYS A 98 -2.78 4.73 0.22
N ARG A 99 -2.62 4.71 1.54
CA ARG A 99 -1.46 5.30 2.20
C ARG A 99 -0.15 4.60 1.81
N LEU A 100 -0.15 3.28 1.63
CA LEU A 100 1.02 2.56 1.12
C LEU A 100 1.44 3.02 -0.28
N LEU A 101 0.49 3.22 -1.18
CA LEU A 101 0.77 3.73 -2.53
C LEU A 101 1.33 5.15 -2.48
N GLU A 102 0.76 6.04 -1.65
CA GLU A 102 1.28 7.38 -1.42
C GLU A 102 2.72 7.34 -0.87
N LEU A 103 3.01 6.45 0.08
CA LEU A 103 4.35 6.29 0.66
C LEU A 103 5.37 5.75 -0.34
N GLN A 104 4.98 4.83 -1.24
CA GLN A 104 5.87 4.39 -2.32
C GLN A 104 6.22 5.56 -3.26
N ARG A 105 5.22 6.37 -3.61
CA ARG A 105 5.41 7.58 -4.40
C ARG A 105 6.33 8.59 -3.71
N GLU A 106 6.07 8.91 -2.43
CA GLU A 106 6.89 9.81 -1.62
C GLU A 106 8.34 9.31 -1.53
N SER A 107 8.54 8.00 -1.36
CA SER A 107 9.87 7.40 -1.36
C SER A 107 10.61 7.65 -2.68
N ASN A 108 9.94 7.46 -3.82
CA ASN A 108 10.54 7.74 -5.12
C ASN A 108 10.74 9.23 -5.38
N GLN A 109 9.89 10.11 -4.85
CA GLN A 109 10.06 11.57 -4.91
C GLN A 109 11.31 12.01 -4.14
N ILE A 110 11.46 11.59 -2.88
CA ILE A 110 12.66 11.88 -2.08
C ILE A 110 13.91 11.43 -2.82
N MET A 111 13.88 10.23 -3.41
CA MET A 111 15.00 9.70 -4.19
C MET A 111 15.29 10.55 -5.42
N SER A 112 14.27 10.89 -6.21
CA SER A 112 14.46 11.70 -7.43
C SER A 112 14.98 13.11 -7.12
N GLU A 113 14.41 13.79 -6.12
CA GLU A 113 14.86 15.11 -5.66
C GLU A 113 16.31 15.08 -5.21
N THR A 114 16.68 14.10 -4.39
CA THR A 114 18.05 13.93 -3.89
C THR A 114 19.03 13.70 -5.03
N LEU A 115 18.66 12.86 -6.01
CA LEU A 115 19.50 12.59 -7.17
C LEU A 115 19.60 13.80 -8.09
N ALA A 116 18.53 14.60 -8.23
CA ALA A 116 18.55 15.86 -8.98
C ALA A 116 19.56 16.85 -8.38
N GLN A 117 19.48 17.06 -7.06
CA GLN A 117 20.41 17.94 -6.35
C GLN A 117 21.86 17.45 -6.51
N ARG A 118 22.08 16.13 -6.38
CA ARG A 118 23.41 15.54 -6.57
C ARG A 118 23.93 15.72 -8.00
N LEU A 119 23.10 15.56 -9.01
CA LEU A 119 23.49 15.78 -10.41
C LEU A 119 23.86 17.24 -10.66
N ALA A 120 23.06 18.18 -10.14
CA ALA A 120 23.35 19.61 -10.26
C ALA A 120 24.70 19.96 -9.63
N LEU A 121 25.00 19.42 -8.44
CA LEU A 121 26.30 19.59 -7.79
C LEU A 121 27.45 19.04 -8.62
N LEU A 122 27.31 17.82 -9.16
CA LEU A 122 28.34 17.20 -10.00
C LEU A 122 28.59 18.01 -11.28
N MET A 123 27.54 18.57 -11.88
CA MET A 123 27.66 19.43 -13.06
C MET A 123 28.40 20.74 -12.74
N GLU A 124 28.09 21.39 -11.62
CA GLU A 124 28.77 22.64 -11.26
C GLU A 124 30.23 22.39 -10.88
N ILE A 125 30.53 21.30 -10.17
CA ILE A 125 31.91 20.89 -9.87
C ILE A 125 32.69 20.63 -11.16
N GLN A 126 32.08 19.96 -12.14
CA GLN A 126 32.73 19.73 -13.43
C GLN A 126 33.05 21.05 -14.13
N LYS A 127 32.10 21.99 -14.14
CA LYS A 127 32.31 23.33 -14.70
C LYS A 127 33.41 24.12 -13.97
N MET A 128 33.46 24.04 -12.63
CA MET A 128 34.54 24.64 -11.84
C MET A 128 35.90 24.06 -12.23
N LYS A 129 35.99 22.73 -12.37
CA LYS A 129 37.22 22.04 -12.82
C LYS A 129 37.62 22.45 -14.23
N ASP A 130 36.66 22.52 -15.15
CA ASP A 130 36.89 22.94 -16.54
C ASP A 130 37.40 24.39 -16.62
N ASN A 131 36.99 25.24 -15.66
CA ASN A 131 37.44 26.62 -15.52
C ASN A 131 38.75 26.77 -14.72
N GLY A 132 39.36 25.66 -14.27
CA GLY A 132 40.61 25.67 -13.51
C GLY A 132 40.48 26.12 -12.05
N ALA A 133 39.29 26.00 -11.45
CA ALA A 133 39.09 26.29 -10.03
C ALA A 133 40.02 25.40 -9.17
N PRO A 134 40.69 25.97 -8.16
CA PRO A 134 41.55 25.21 -7.27
C PRO A 134 40.73 24.30 -6.35
N GLU A 135 41.36 23.24 -5.84
CA GLU A 135 40.67 22.18 -5.09
C GLU A 135 40.03 22.69 -3.78
N ASP A 136 40.64 23.66 -3.12
CA ASP A 136 40.10 24.29 -1.91
C ASP A 136 38.78 25.02 -2.18
N GLU A 137 38.66 25.72 -3.31
CA GLU A 137 37.41 26.36 -3.74
C GLU A 137 36.31 25.32 -4.04
N ILE A 138 36.68 24.20 -4.67
CA ILE A 138 35.74 23.09 -4.92
C ILE A 138 35.27 22.46 -3.58
N GLN A 139 36.15 22.32 -2.60
CA GLN A 139 35.80 21.79 -1.28
C GLN A 139 34.88 22.75 -0.50
N GLU A 140 35.14 24.06 -0.56
CA GLU A 140 34.27 25.07 0.06
C GLU A 140 32.89 25.10 -0.61
N PHE A 141 32.84 24.99 -1.94
CA PHE A 141 31.60 24.88 -2.68
C PHE A 141 30.80 23.64 -2.25
N LEU A 142 31.45 22.48 -2.16
CA LEU A 142 30.84 21.25 -1.69
C LEU A 142 30.31 21.36 -0.26
N ALA A 143 31.05 21.98 0.65
CA ALA A 143 30.65 22.14 2.04
C ALA A 143 29.38 23.00 2.18
N THR A 144 29.26 24.04 1.36
CA THR A 144 28.13 24.98 1.39
C THR A 144 26.89 24.47 0.65
N ASN A 145 27.08 23.71 -0.44
CA ASN A 145 25.98 23.37 -1.36
C ASN A 145 25.52 21.90 -1.27
N SER A 146 26.17 21.07 -0.44
CA SER A 146 25.76 19.68 -0.27
C SER A 146 24.33 19.58 0.31
N PRO A 147 23.53 18.57 -0.08
CA PRO A 147 22.21 18.35 0.48
C PRO A 147 22.29 18.10 1.99
N ASP A 148 21.30 18.60 2.74
CA ASP A 148 21.18 18.33 4.16
C ASP A 148 20.90 16.84 4.40
N LYS A 149 21.97 16.12 4.73
CA LYS A 149 21.93 14.69 4.99
C LYS A 149 21.00 14.35 6.16
N GLN A 150 20.92 15.19 7.19
CA GLN A 150 20.12 14.90 8.37
C GLN A 150 18.64 15.01 8.03
N SER A 151 18.22 16.10 7.38
CA SER A 151 16.85 16.26 6.90
C SER A 151 16.42 15.13 5.95
N LEU A 152 17.29 14.72 5.02
CA LEU A 152 17.01 13.61 4.11
C LEU A 152 16.84 12.28 4.84
N LEU A 153 17.68 12.00 5.84
CA LEU A 153 17.57 10.79 6.67
C LEU A 153 16.30 10.78 7.51
N GLU A 154 15.90 11.92 8.06
CA GLU A 154 14.66 12.06 8.83
C GLU A 154 13.43 11.79 7.95
N ARG A 155 13.37 12.41 6.75
CA ARG A 155 12.29 12.17 5.77
C ARG A 155 12.23 10.69 5.36
N ALA A 156 13.36 10.08 5.02
CA ALA A 156 13.40 8.68 4.62
C ALA A 156 13.00 7.73 5.77
N THR A 157 13.39 8.05 7.00
CA THR A 157 13.03 7.27 8.20
C THR A 157 11.55 7.38 8.50
N ALA A 158 10.95 8.57 8.37
CA ALA A 158 9.52 8.78 8.54
C ALA A 158 8.72 7.93 7.54
N VAL A 159 9.05 8.02 6.25
CA VAL A 159 8.39 7.23 5.18
C VAL A 159 8.54 5.73 5.45
N SER A 160 9.72 5.27 5.87
CA SER A 160 9.97 3.86 6.19
C SER A 160 9.14 3.37 7.39
N SER A 161 9.11 4.15 8.47
CA SER A 161 8.32 3.82 9.67
C SER A 161 6.83 3.75 9.35
N GLU A 162 6.33 4.74 8.61
CA GLU A 162 4.91 4.79 8.24
C GLU A 162 4.53 3.67 7.27
N THR A 163 5.42 3.32 6.34
CA THR A 163 5.23 2.17 5.42
C THR A 163 5.02 0.88 6.22
N LYS A 164 5.84 0.66 7.26
CA LYS A 164 5.71 -0.52 8.12
C LYS A 164 4.37 -0.55 8.86
N MET A 165 3.91 0.59 9.39
CA MET A 165 2.64 0.68 10.08
C MET A 165 1.44 0.46 9.14
N ALA A 166 1.49 1.06 7.96
CA ALA A 166 0.44 0.92 6.96
C ALA A 166 0.36 -0.52 6.40
N ASP A 167 1.50 -1.19 6.19
CA ASP A 167 1.55 -2.60 5.76
C ASP A 167 0.98 -3.56 6.82
N GLN A 168 1.32 -3.34 8.09
CA GLN A 168 0.75 -4.11 9.20
C GLN A 168 -0.76 -3.94 9.28
N THR A 169 -1.24 -2.70 9.16
CA THR A 169 -2.67 -2.38 9.17
C THR A 169 -3.39 -3.03 8.00
N LEU A 170 -2.82 -2.92 6.79
CA LEU A 170 -3.37 -3.52 5.57
C LEU A 170 -3.56 -5.02 5.76
N LYS A 171 -2.52 -5.74 6.20
CA LYS A 171 -2.56 -7.19 6.39
C LYS A 171 -3.59 -7.62 7.44
N ALA A 172 -3.67 -6.89 8.55
CA ALA A 172 -4.61 -7.18 9.62
C ALA A 172 -6.07 -7.01 9.16
N GLU A 173 -6.40 -5.89 8.53
CA GLU A 173 -7.75 -5.64 8.03
C GLU A 173 -8.09 -6.53 6.83
N HIS A 174 -7.13 -6.88 5.98
CA HIS A 174 -7.35 -7.81 4.87
C HIS A 174 -7.82 -9.17 5.38
N LYS A 175 -7.12 -9.69 6.42
CA LYS A 175 -7.51 -10.95 7.07
C LYS A 175 -8.91 -10.89 7.66
N LYS A 176 -9.26 -9.78 8.30
CA LYS A 176 -10.60 -9.55 8.88
C LYS A 176 -11.69 -9.51 7.81
N LEU A 177 -11.49 -8.78 6.73
CA LEU A 177 -12.43 -8.73 5.60
C LEU A 177 -12.62 -10.10 4.95
N ARG A 178 -11.52 -10.84 4.76
CA ARG A 178 -11.57 -12.21 4.22
C ARG A 178 -12.34 -13.18 5.12
N ALA A 179 -12.24 -13.03 6.44
CA ALA A 179 -13.02 -13.83 7.39
C ALA A 179 -14.52 -13.51 7.33
N MET A 180 -14.91 -12.27 7.07
CA MET A 180 -16.33 -11.87 6.96
C MET A 180 -17.05 -12.47 5.75
N VAL A 181 -16.31 -12.77 4.68
CA VAL A 181 -16.84 -13.34 3.44
C VAL A 181 -16.65 -14.86 3.33
N SER A 182 -15.95 -15.46 4.30
CA SER A 182 -15.74 -16.90 4.37
C SER A 182 -16.69 -17.49 5.43
N GLU A 183 -17.93 -17.79 5.04
CA GLU A 183 -18.80 -18.70 5.80
C GLU A 183 -18.69 -20.10 5.18
N GLU A 184 -17.85 -20.97 5.75
CA GLU A 184 -18.30 -22.37 5.86
C GLU A 184 -19.35 -22.36 6.97
N PRO A 185 -20.58 -22.87 6.75
CA PRO A 185 -21.57 -22.94 7.80
C PRO A 185 -21.02 -23.83 8.93
N GLU A 186 -21.03 -23.33 10.16
CA GLU A 186 -20.84 -24.17 11.34
C GLU A 186 -21.86 -25.31 11.26
N THR A 187 -21.37 -26.54 11.04
CA THR A 187 -22.18 -27.74 11.13
C THR A 187 -22.81 -27.76 12.50
N THR A 188 -24.12 -27.55 12.53
CA THR A 188 -24.96 -27.79 13.70
C THR A 188 -24.73 -29.26 14.12
N PRO A 189 -24.44 -29.56 15.39
CA PRO A 189 -24.44 -30.95 15.83
C PRO A 189 -25.87 -31.47 15.64
N ASP A 190 -26.01 -32.53 14.85
CA ASP A 190 -27.27 -33.23 14.64
C ASP A 190 -27.82 -33.69 15.99
N GLU A 191 -28.84 -33.00 16.52
CA GLU A 191 -29.74 -33.56 17.52
C GLU A 191 -30.63 -34.60 16.84
N SER A 192 -30.07 -35.77 16.53
CA SER A 192 -30.88 -36.96 16.23
C SER A 192 -31.20 -37.70 17.53
N GLY A 193 -32.13 -37.11 18.29
CA GLY A 193 -32.87 -37.83 19.31
C GLY A 193 -33.94 -38.73 18.67
N GLY A 194 -33.71 -40.04 18.72
CA GLY A 194 -34.76 -41.05 18.89
C GLY A 194 -35.34 -41.69 17.63
N GLU A 195 -35.16 -43.01 17.52
CA GLU A 195 -36.31 -43.90 17.35
C GLU A 195 -35.99 -45.31 17.89
N THR A 196 -36.91 -45.75 18.74
CA THR A 196 -37.09 -47.08 19.33
C THR A 196 -37.13 -48.21 18.31
N LYS A 197 -36.60 -49.39 18.65
CA LYS A 197 -37.15 -50.66 18.18
C LYS A 197 -37.04 -51.78 19.22
N GLU A 198 -38.20 -52.40 19.40
CA GLU A 198 -38.59 -53.54 20.22
C GLU A 198 -37.86 -54.87 19.92
N GLU A 199 -37.96 -55.75 20.93
CA GLU A 199 -38.12 -57.22 20.85
C GLU A 199 -37.01 -58.08 20.23
N ARG A 200 -36.25 -58.79 21.07
CA ARG A 200 -36.51 -60.20 21.47
C ARG A 200 -35.54 -60.70 22.53
#